data_AF-A0A7X7PX78-F1
#
_entry.id   AF-A0A7X7PX78-F1
#
_cell.length_a   1.000
_cell.length_b   1.000
_cell.length_c   1.000
_cell.angle_alpha   90.00
_cell.angle_beta   90.00
_cell.angle_gamma   90.00
#
_symmetry.space_group_name_H-M   'P 1'
#
loop_
_entity.id
_entity.type
_entity.pdbx_description
1 polymer ?
#
loop_
_entity_poly.entity_id
_entity_poly.type
_entity_poly.pdbx_seq_one_letter_code
_entity_poly.pdbx_strand_id
1 'polypeptide(L)'
;SRDGHTIAVSQNMQVARIAHRTVLSDSALSTLLPVLELVLHWPTRDIRALFEASGFTLQDWERARTDRVSVTDLADAAIAS
;
A
#
# COMPACT_ATOMS: atom_id res chain seq x y z
N SER A 1 -3.40 -26.06 9.70
CA SER A 1 -3.70 -24.71 9.20
C SER A 1 -2.52 -23.82 9.58
N ARG A 2 -1.77 -23.35 8.58
CA ARG A 2 -0.69 -22.36 8.70
C ARG A 2 -1.08 -21.16 7.84
N ASP A 3 -2.32 -20.74 7.96
CA ASP A 3 -2.93 -19.75 7.07
C ASP A 3 -2.71 -18.36 7.65
N GLY A 4 -1.43 -18.03 7.88
CA GLY A 4 -1.00 -16.70 8.27
C GLY A 4 -0.64 -15.90 7.02
N HIS A 5 -1.20 -14.71 6.86
CA HIS A 5 -0.79 -13.78 5.80
C HIS A 5 0.45 -13.00 6.25
N THR A 6 1.61 -13.31 5.68
CA THR A 6 2.81 -12.50 5.85
C THR A 6 2.74 -11.31 4.89
N ILE A 7 2.78 -10.09 5.44
CA ILE A 7 2.93 -8.83 4.71
C ILE A 7 4.29 -8.25 5.07
N ALA A 8 5.09 -7.89 4.08
CA ALA A 8 6.39 -7.25 4.26
C ALA A 8 6.47 -5.95 3.44
N VAL A 9 7.05 -4.92 4.04
CA VAL A 9 7.36 -3.62 3.42
C VAL A 9 8.85 -3.37 3.50
N SER A 10 9.42 -2.89 2.39
CA SER A 10 10.85 -2.64 2.26
C SER A 10 11.10 -1.63 1.15
N GLN A 11 12.17 -0.84 1.30
CA GLN A 11 12.73 -0.02 0.23
C GLN A 11 13.60 -0.85 -0.74
N ASN A 12 13.93 -2.10 -0.39
CA ASN A 12 14.75 -3.01 -1.19
C ASN A 12 13.86 -4.00 -1.96
N MET A 13 14.09 -4.13 -3.28
CA MET A 13 13.35 -5.02 -4.19
C MET A 13 13.45 -6.52 -3.86
N GLN A 14 14.37 -6.96 -2.99
CA GLN A 14 14.60 -8.38 -2.68
C GLN A 14 13.66 -8.98 -1.63
N VAL A 15 12.48 -8.40 -1.38
CA VAL A 15 11.51 -8.91 -0.40
C VAL A 15 11.10 -10.37 -0.73
N ALA A 16 11.19 -11.23 0.29
CA ALA A 16 11.22 -12.69 0.16
C ALA A 16 9.94 -13.34 -0.43
N ARG A 17 10.14 -14.46 -1.13
CA ARG A 17 9.17 -15.25 -1.93
C ARG A 17 8.03 -15.93 -1.16
N ILE A 18 7.95 -15.75 0.16
CA ILE A 18 7.02 -16.46 1.07
C ILE A 18 5.80 -15.64 1.50
N ALA A 19 5.71 -14.37 1.10
CA ALA A 19 4.56 -13.51 1.39
C ALA A 19 3.40 -13.78 0.42
N HIS A 20 2.17 -13.80 0.93
CA HIS A 20 0.96 -13.86 0.09
C HIS A 20 0.77 -12.58 -0.73
N ARG A 21 1.18 -11.44 -0.15
CA ARG A 21 1.19 -10.10 -0.75
C ARG A 21 2.48 -9.42 -0.32
N THR A 22 3.21 -8.87 -1.28
CA THR A 22 4.40 -8.05 -1.01
C THR A 22 4.07 -6.61 -1.39
N VAL A 23 4.34 -5.66 -0.50
CA VAL A 23 4.19 -4.24 -0.80
C VAL A 23 5.56 -3.60 -0.93
N LEU A 24 5.87 -3.06 -2.10
CA LEU A 24 7.06 -2.26 -2.33
C LEU A 24 6.68 -0.79 -2.24
N SER A 25 7.16 -0.13 -1.20
CA SER A 25 6.85 1.27 -0.89
C SER A 25 7.92 1.83 0.04
N ASP A 26 8.12 3.13 -0.02
CA ASP A 26 8.90 3.92 0.93
C ASP A 26 8.09 4.32 2.18
N SER A 27 6.76 4.17 2.15
CA SER A 27 5.85 4.49 3.24
C SER A 27 5.32 3.24 3.95
N ALA A 28 5.36 3.23 5.28
CA ALA A 28 4.79 2.14 6.09
C ALA A 28 3.26 2.04 5.99
N LEU A 29 2.57 3.15 5.66
CA LEU A 29 1.12 3.19 5.49
C LEU A 29 0.65 2.31 4.32
N SER A 30 1.54 2.03 3.37
CA SER A 30 1.31 1.12 2.25
C SER A 30 0.89 -0.30 2.70
N THR A 31 1.28 -0.73 3.90
CA THR A 31 0.84 -2.01 4.49
C THR A 31 -0.67 -2.08 4.69
N LEU A 32 -1.33 -0.94 4.91
CA LEU A 32 -2.77 -0.90 5.19
C LEU A 32 -3.60 -1.18 3.96
N LEU A 33 -3.12 -0.87 2.75
CA LEU A 33 -3.84 -1.10 1.50
C LEU A 33 -4.27 -2.57 1.35
N PRO A 34 -3.35 -3.55 1.33
CA PRO A 34 -3.75 -4.95 1.21
C PRO A 34 -4.54 -5.45 2.42
N VAL A 35 -4.38 -4.86 3.60
CA VAL A 35 -5.15 -5.22 4.81
C VAL A 35 -6.61 -4.78 4.69
N LEU A 36 -6.85 -3.52 4.32
CA LEU A 36 -8.20 -2.98 4.14
C LEU A 36 -8.92 -3.72 3.00
N GLU A 37 -8.20 -4.03 1.94
CA GLU A 37 -8.75 -4.78 0.81
C GLU A 37 -9.10 -6.23 1.18
N LEU A 38 -8.27 -6.89 1.99
CA LEU A 38 -8.50 -8.27 2.42
C LEU A 38 -9.59 -8.39 3.50
N VAL A 39 -9.58 -7.50 4.48
CA VAL A 39 -10.47 -7.60 5.66
C VAL A 39 -11.82 -6.95 5.37
N LEU A 40 -11.81 -5.75 4.77
CA LEU A 40 -13.03 -4.98 4.54
C LEU A 40 -13.61 -5.18 3.15
N HIS A 41 -12.91 -5.90 2.26
CA HIS A 41 -13.33 -6.13 0.87
C HIS A 41 -13.57 -4.81 0.11
N TRP A 42 -12.88 -3.74 0.51
CA TRP A 42 -13.08 -2.43 -0.08
C TRP A 42 -12.50 -2.35 -1.49
N PRO A 43 -13.22 -1.74 -2.44
CA PRO A 43 -12.63 -1.41 -3.73
C PRO A 43 -11.55 -0.32 -3.57
N THR A 44 -10.60 -0.29 -4.50
CA THR A 44 -9.50 0.69 -4.57
C THR A 44 -9.95 2.15 -4.38
N ARG A 45 -11.13 2.52 -4.89
CA ARG A 45 -11.67 3.88 -4.75
C ARG A 45 -11.96 4.27 -3.29
N ASP A 46 -12.47 3.33 -2.49
CA ASP A 46 -12.89 3.59 -1.11
C ASP A 46 -11.64 3.68 -0.21
N ILE A 47 -10.62 2.86 -0.50
CA ILE A 47 -9.29 2.94 0.13
C ILE A 47 -8.62 4.27 -0.20
N ARG A 48 -8.68 4.72 -1.46
CA ARG A 48 -8.14 6.02 -1.88
C ARG A 48 -8.81 7.17 -1.14
N ALA A 49 -10.15 7.15 -1.04
CA ALA A 49 -10.90 8.17 -0.32
C ALA A 49 -10.52 8.24 1.18
N LEU A 50 -10.27 7.09 1.82
CA LEU A 50 -9.79 7.06 3.21
C LEU A 50 -8.44 7.77 3.37
N PHE A 51 -7.48 7.50 2.47
CA PHE A 51 -6.16 8.11 2.53
C PHE A 51 -6.23 9.61 2.27
N GLU A 52 -7.02 10.03 1.28
CA GLU A 52 -7.23 11.45 0.96
C GLU A 52 -7.87 12.20 2.12
N ALA A 53 -8.89 11.62 2.76
CA ALA A 53 -9.50 12.18 3.97
C ALA A 53 -8.52 12.27 5.15
N SER A 54 -7.44 11.49 5.13
CA SER A 54 -6.39 11.47 6.14
C SER A 54 -5.18 12.33 5.78
N GLY A 55 -5.22 13.08 4.68
CA GLY A 55 -4.13 13.96 4.26
C GLY A 55 -3.09 13.31 3.33
N PHE A 56 -3.36 12.13 2.78
CA PHE A 56 -2.41 11.40 1.94
C PHE A 56 -2.95 11.13 0.54
N THR A 57 -2.05 11.08 -0.43
CA THR A 57 -2.38 10.62 -1.79
C THR A 57 -1.67 9.31 -2.12
N LEU A 58 -2.39 8.42 -2.81
CA LEU A 58 -1.85 7.17 -3.33
C LEU A 58 -1.40 7.37 -4.78
N GLN A 59 -0.10 7.34 -5.03
CA GLN A 59 0.51 7.48 -6.35
C GLN A 59 1.06 6.12 -6.83
N ASP A 60 1.12 5.95 -8.16
CA ASP A 60 1.73 4.79 -8.82
C ASP A 60 1.28 3.42 -8.28
N TRP A 61 0.01 3.30 -7.89
CA TRP A 61 -0.51 2.03 -7.37
C TRP A 61 -0.68 1.00 -8.50
N GLU A 62 0.31 0.13 -8.65
CA GLU A 62 0.32 -1.00 -9.59
C GLU A 62 0.04 -2.32 -8.85
N ARG A 63 -1.03 -3.01 -9.25
CA ARG A 63 -1.50 -4.26 -8.60
C ARG A 63 -1.02 -5.49 -9.36
N ALA A 64 -0.01 -6.19 -8.80
CA ALA A 64 0.48 -7.48 -9.28
C ALA A 64 0.64 -8.49 -8.11
N ARG A 65 1.47 -9.53 -8.24
CA ARG A 65 1.90 -10.36 -7.08
C ARG A 65 2.61 -9.50 -6.01
N THR A 66 3.27 -8.45 -6.47
CA THR A 66 3.82 -7.38 -5.65
C THR A 66 3.00 -6.13 -5.95
N ASP A 67 2.42 -5.53 -4.92
CA ASP A 67 1.78 -4.24 -5.02
C ASP A 67 2.87 -3.16 -4.89
N ARG A 68 3.02 -2.32 -5.91
CA ARG A 68 3.86 -1.12 -5.84
C ARG A 68 2.97 0.07 -5.56
N VAL A 69 3.35 0.89 -4.58
CA VAL A 69 2.58 2.09 -4.24
C VAL A 69 3.48 3.14 -3.60
N SER A 70 3.31 4.37 -4.04
CA SER A 70 3.89 5.56 -3.43
C SER A 70 2.82 6.25 -2.60
N VAL A 71 3.16 6.65 -1.37
CA VAL A 71 2.24 7.38 -0.49
C VAL A 71 2.89 8.68 -0.09
N THR A 72 2.26 9.80 -0.46
CA THR A 72 2.81 11.14 -0.25
C THR A 72 1.84 11.96 0.60
N ASP A 73 2.38 12.77 1.51
CA ASP A 73 1.59 13.79 2.21
C ASP A 73 1.03 14.80 1.18
N LEU A 74 -0.24 15.16 1.29
CA LEU A 74 -0.86 16.14 0.41
C LEU A 74 -0.21 17.52 0.51
N ALA A 75 0.35 17.89 1.67
CA ALA A 75 1.12 19.12 1.83
C ALA A 75 2.41 19.08 0.98
N ASP A 76 3.13 17.97 0.99
CA ASP A 76 4.36 17.78 0.20
C ASP A 76 4.07 17.73 -1.30
N ALA A 77 2.94 17.11 -1.68
CA ALA A 77 2.51 17.03 -3.08
C ALA A 77 2.19 18.42 -3.68
N ALA A 78 1.63 19.33 -2.89
CA ALA A 78 1.27 20.68 -3.34
C ALA A 78 2.49 21.59 -3.58
N ILE A 79 3.66 21.26 -2.99
CA ILE A 79 4.90 22.03 -3.16
C ILE A 79 5.65 21.59 -4.43
N ALA A 80 5.40 20.37 -4.90
CA ALA A 80 6.06 19.78 -6.07
C ALA A 80 5.30 20.01 -7.41
N SER A 81 4.12 20.64 -7.37
CA SER A 81 3.23 20.86 -8.53
C SER A 81 3.34 22.24 -9.16
#